data_AF-A0A0E0P836-F1
#
_entry.id   AF-A0A0E0P836-F1
#
_cell.length_a   1.000
_cell.length_b   1.000
_cell.length_c   1.000
_cell.angle_alpha   90.00
_cell.angle_beta   90.00
_cell.angle_gamma   90.00
#
_symmetry.space_group_name_H-M   'P 1'
#
loop_
_entity.id
_entity.type
_entity.pdbx_description
1 polymer ?
#
loop_
_entity_poly.entity_id
_entity_poly.type
_entity_poly.pdbx_seq_one_letter_code
_entity_poly.pdbx_strand_id
1 'polypeptide(L)'
;MAPLRLIAAVAPTPPPPPPPRPRRAPPSAARLASGGVAFAVVAAVAAASPPALAALVAEPANALSLPTWAVHISSVAEWVTAMALVWDYGERTGLQGWKGLSWGMVPLLGGAMCACTWHFFYNSESLEVLVALQGALTVIGNITMCIAAFRIFKASQESSKMVMVNQVHESWTGQPVSMTKFAAAMTNGALPMCRKVKHRNETSTLLDMDPPGRHRTEQLASSKVSTTQV
;
A
#
# COMPACT_ATOMS: atom_id res chain seq x y z
N MET A 1 26.55 -47.49 55.76
CA MET A 1 26.35 -46.26 56.56
C MET A 1 26.87 -45.09 55.74
N ALA A 2 26.11 -43.99 55.66
CA ALA A 2 26.20 -42.86 54.71
C ALA A 2 27.48 -41.98 54.89
N PRO A 3 27.75 -40.88 54.12
CA PRO A 3 26.90 -40.18 53.13
C PRO A 3 27.60 -39.51 51.89
N LEU A 4 26.73 -38.87 51.09
CA LEU A 4 26.90 -37.93 49.96
C LEU A 4 28.08 -36.94 49.99
N ARG A 5 28.67 -36.70 48.79
CA ARG A 5 29.13 -35.38 48.29
C ARG A 5 28.93 -35.33 46.75
N LEU A 6 27.84 -34.75 46.27
CA LEU A 6 27.75 -33.39 45.71
C LEU A 6 28.65 -33.16 44.48
N ILE A 7 28.19 -33.57 43.29
CA ILE A 7 28.67 -33.03 42.01
C ILE A 7 27.87 -31.75 41.75
N ALA A 8 28.45 -30.63 42.17
CA ALA A 8 27.97 -29.32 41.77
C ALA A 8 28.33 -29.11 40.30
N ALA A 9 27.31 -29.06 39.44
CA ALA A 9 27.44 -28.65 38.06
C ALA A 9 28.00 -27.22 38.03
N VAL A 10 29.18 -27.05 37.43
CA VAL A 10 29.71 -25.73 37.07
C VAL A 10 28.80 -25.20 35.95
N ALA A 11 27.84 -24.37 36.31
CA ALA A 11 27.10 -23.55 35.36
C ALA A 11 28.06 -22.48 34.80
N PRO A 12 28.08 -22.23 33.48
CA PRO A 12 28.87 -21.13 32.93
C PRO A 12 28.34 -19.80 33.49
N THR A 13 29.25 -18.97 33.99
CA THR A 13 28.94 -17.63 34.50
C THR A 13 28.28 -16.78 33.41
N PRO A 14 27.18 -16.05 33.68
CA PRO A 14 26.61 -15.13 32.71
C PRO A 14 27.59 -13.99 32.41
N PRO A 15 27.62 -13.48 31.16
CA PRO A 15 28.51 -12.38 30.79
C PRO A 15 28.18 -11.10 31.59
N PRO A 16 29.18 -10.24 31.85
CA PRO A 16 28.97 -9.00 32.59
C PRO A 16 28.01 -8.06 31.84
N PRO A 17 27.24 -7.23 32.56
CA PRO A 17 26.32 -6.29 31.95
C PRO A 17 27.10 -5.22 31.14
N PRO A 18 26.54 -4.74 30.01
CA PRO A 18 27.16 -3.70 29.22
C PRO A 18 27.28 -2.38 30.02
N PRO A 19 28.27 -1.53 29.72
CA PRO A 19 28.45 -0.26 30.40
C PRO A 19 27.20 0.64 30.25
N PRO A 20 26.92 1.51 31.25
CA PRO A 20 25.79 2.42 31.18
C PRO A 20 25.91 3.32 29.94
N ARG A 21 24.88 3.29 29.11
CA ARG A 21 24.75 4.13 27.93
C ARG A 21 24.83 5.60 28.37
N PRO A 22 25.59 6.48 27.69
CA PRO A 22 25.60 7.90 28.01
C PRO A 22 24.18 8.45 28.00
N ARG A 23 23.76 9.09 29.10
CA ARG A 23 22.49 9.83 29.15
C ARG A 23 22.57 10.91 28.10
N ARG A 24 21.84 10.74 27.00
CA ARG A 24 21.60 11.81 26.02
C ARG A 24 20.84 12.90 26.77
N ALA A 25 21.46 14.07 26.93
CA ALA A 25 20.77 15.24 27.44
C ALA A 25 19.52 15.48 26.58
N PRO A 26 18.37 15.88 27.17
CA PRO A 26 17.23 16.28 26.37
C PRO A 26 17.67 17.41 25.43
N PRO A 27 17.19 17.44 24.18
CA PRO A 27 17.48 18.55 23.30
C PRO A 27 17.05 19.83 24.00
N SER A 28 18.02 20.70 24.27
CA SER A 28 17.77 22.07 24.69
C SER A 28 16.73 22.64 23.75
N ALA A 29 15.60 23.09 24.30
CA ALA A 29 14.57 23.79 23.54
C ALA A 29 15.17 25.10 23.02
N ALA A 30 15.92 25.01 21.92
CA ALA A 30 16.14 26.13 21.03
C ALA A 30 14.77 26.43 20.46
N ARG A 31 14.08 27.38 21.10
CA ARG A 31 12.92 28.05 20.51
C ARG A 31 13.43 28.67 19.22
N LEU A 32 13.24 27.95 18.12
CA LEU A 32 13.44 28.44 16.78
C LEU A 32 12.50 29.63 16.64
N ALA A 33 13.06 30.82 16.56
CA ALA A 33 12.31 32.04 16.28
C ALA A 33 11.78 31.96 14.84
N SER A 34 10.72 31.17 14.64
CA SER A 34 10.03 30.98 13.35
C SER A 34 9.28 32.24 12.88
N GLY A 35 9.20 33.29 13.71
CA GLY A 35 8.55 34.54 13.37
C GLY A 35 9.37 35.48 12.48
N GLY A 36 10.70 35.38 12.47
CA GLY A 36 11.55 36.35 11.76
C GLY A 36 11.58 36.16 10.23
N VAL A 37 11.61 34.91 9.77
CA VAL A 37 11.74 34.59 8.33
C VAL A 37 10.43 34.85 7.59
N ALA A 38 9.29 34.48 8.17
CA ALA A 38 7.98 34.75 7.58
C ALA A 38 7.70 36.26 7.45
N PHE A 39 8.08 37.05 8.46
CA PHE A 39 7.87 38.50 8.44
C PHE A 39 8.80 39.21 7.44
N ALA A 40 10.05 38.75 7.29
CA ALA A 40 10.98 39.28 6.30
C ALA A 40 10.52 38.99 4.86
N VAL A 41 9.96 37.80 4.61
CA VAL A 41 9.40 37.45 3.29
C VAL A 41 8.17 38.30 2.96
N VAL A 42 7.24 38.47 3.91
CA VAL A 42 6.04 39.31 3.71
C VAL A 42 6.41 40.79 3.52
N ALA A 43 7.38 41.32 4.27
CA ALA A 43 7.85 42.69 4.11
C ALA A 43 8.59 42.93 2.77
N ALA A 44 9.36 41.96 2.28
CA ALA A 44 10.03 42.05 0.99
C ALA A 44 9.05 42.01 -0.19
N VAL A 45 7.97 41.21 -0.09
CA VAL A 45 6.88 41.15 -1.08
C VAL A 45 6.05 42.45 -1.06
N ALA A 46 5.83 43.04 0.11
CA ALA A 46 5.12 44.33 0.23
C ALA A 46 5.95 45.54 -0.26
N ALA A 47 7.28 45.43 -0.27
CA ALA A 47 8.20 46.46 -0.77
C ALA A 47 8.54 46.30 -2.27
N ALA A 48 8.11 45.21 -2.90
CA ALA A 48 8.31 45.00 -4.33
C ALA A 48 7.42 45.96 -5.15
N SER A 49 8.01 46.61 -6.14
CA SER A 49 7.26 47.44 -7.08
C SER A 49 6.26 46.58 -7.87
N PRO A 50 5.11 47.12 -8.32
CA PRO A 50 4.16 46.39 -9.16
C PRO A 50 4.79 45.63 -10.34
N PRO A 51 5.81 46.16 -11.07
CA PRO A 51 6.52 45.40 -12.09
C PRO A 51 7.43 44.29 -11.54
N ALA A 52 8.00 44.43 -10.34
CA ALA A 52 8.77 43.36 -9.69
C ALA A 52 7.85 42.23 -9.20
N LEU A 53 6.68 42.59 -8.66
CA LEU A 53 5.64 41.63 -8.31
C LEU A 53 5.06 40.93 -9.55
N ALA A 54 4.85 41.70 -10.63
CA ALA A 54 4.42 41.15 -11.92
C ALA A 54 5.49 40.24 -12.53
N ALA A 55 6.78 40.57 -12.42
CA ALA A 55 7.87 39.71 -12.88
C ALA A 55 8.00 38.41 -12.06
N LEU A 56 7.58 38.42 -10.78
CA LEU A 56 7.48 37.23 -9.94
C LEU A 56 6.27 36.34 -10.28
N VAL A 57 5.25 36.89 -10.96
CA VAL A 57 4.01 36.20 -11.36
C VAL A 57 3.98 35.90 -12.86
N ALA A 58 4.84 36.55 -13.64
CA ALA A 58 4.98 36.37 -15.08
C ALA A 58 5.72 35.06 -15.36
N GLU A 59 4.94 33.99 -15.42
CA GLU A 59 5.39 32.69 -15.90
C GLU A 59 5.86 32.80 -17.37
N PRO A 60 6.95 32.12 -17.75
CA PRO A 60 7.41 32.09 -19.13
C PRO A 60 6.38 31.37 -20.03
N ALA A 61 6.33 31.69 -21.32
CA ALA A 61 5.29 31.18 -22.24
C ALA A 61 5.26 29.63 -22.36
N ASN A 62 6.38 28.99 -22.05
CA ASN A 62 6.63 27.55 -22.01
C ASN A 62 6.26 26.91 -20.66
N ALA A 63 5.67 27.65 -19.72
CA ALA A 63 5.16 27.12 -18.47
C ALA A 63 3.85 26.35 -18.65
N LEU A 64 3.72 25.25 -17.90
CA LEU A 64 2.46 24.54 -17.77
C LEU A 64 1.50 25.37 -16.92
N SER A 65 0.22 25.37 -17.31
CA SER A 65 -0.83 26.01 -16.51
C SER A 65 -1.05 25.27 -15.18
N LEU A 66 -1.59 25.97 -14.18
CA LEU A 66 -1.90 25.34 -12.88
C LEU A 66 -2.79 24.09 -13.00
N PRO A 67 -3.83 24.06 -13.85
CA PRO A 67 -4.62 22.84 -14.06
C PRO A 67 -3.80 21.68 -14.65
N THR A 68 -2.87 21.93 -15.58
CA THR A 68 -2.06 20.85 -16.15
C THR A 68 -1.05 20.33 -15.13
N TRP A 69 -0.46 21.21 -14.31
CA TRP A 69 0.36 20.80 -13.15
C TRP A 69 -0.41 19.92 -12.18
N ALA A 70 -1.64 20.29 -11.85
CA ALA A 70 -2.48 19.51 -10.96
C ALA A 70 -2.66 18.07 -11.48
N VAL A 71 -2.91 17.90 -12.78
CA VAL A 71 -3.04 16.58 -13.42
C VAL A 71 -1.73 15.78 -13.39
N HIS A 72 -0.57 16.42 -13.61
CA HIS A 72 0.72 15.73 -13.54
C HIS A 72 1.00 15.20 -12.14
N ILE A 73 0.81 16.03 -11.11
CA ILE A 73 1.06 15.62 -9.73
C ILE A 73 0.02 14.60 -9.26
N SER A 74 -1.26 14.79 -9.61
CA SER A 74 -2.30 13.84 -9.24
C SER A 74 -2.08 12.48 -9.88
N SER A 75 -1.75 12.42 -11.17
CA SER A 75 -1.49 11.14 -11.86
C SER A 75 -0.27 10.39 -11.31
N VAL A 76 0.80 11.10 -10.94
CA VAL A 76 1.95 10.50 -10.26
C VAL A 76 1.54 9.92 -8.90
N ALA A 77 0.75 10.66 -8.10
CA ALA A 77 0.27 10.20 -6.81
C ALA A 77 -0.67 8.99 -6.94
N GLU A 78 -1.57 9.00 -7.92
CA GLU A 78 -2.46 7.90 -8.25
C GLU A 78 -1.66 6.65 -8.65
N TRP A 79 -0.61 6.81 -9.46
CA TRP A 79 0.26 5.70 -9.85
C TRP A 79 1.00 5.07 -8.67
N VAL A 80 1.58 5.90 -7.79
CA VAL A 80 2.22 5.42 -6.55
C VAL A 80 1.22 4.69 -5.65
N THR A 81 0.00 5.21 -5.54
CA THR A 81 -1.08 4.56 -4.80
C THR A 81 -1.44 3.21 -5.42
N ALA A 82 -1.57 3.14 -6.75
CA ALA A 82 -1.82 1.89 -7.46
C ALA A 82 -0.72 0.86 -7.21
N MET A 83 0.55 1.28 -7.27
CA MET A 83 1.69 0.40 -6.94
C MET A 83 1.60 -0.14 -5.50
N ALA A 84 1.25 0.69 -4.53
CA ALA A 84 1.05 0.27 -3.15
C ALA A 84 -0.10 -0.74 -3.03
N LEU A 85 -1.23 -0.50 -3.71
CA LEU A 85 -2.38 -1.41 -3.71
C LEU A 85 -2.07 -2.77 -4.35
N VAL A 86 -1.32 -2.78 -5.47
CA VAL A 86 -0.87 -4.02 -6.14
C VAL A 86 0.05 -4.81 -5.21
N TRP A 87 0.91 -4.13 -4.46
CA TRP A 87 1.79 -4.77 -3.48
C TRP A 87 0.99 -5.39 -2.32
N ASP A 88 0.12 -4.59 -1.71
CA ASP A 88 -0.75 -5.00 -0.60
C ASP A 88 -1.63 -6.18 -1.00
N TYR A 89 -2.14 -6.18 -2.23
CA TYR A 89 -2.90 -7.30 -2.78
C TYR A 89 -2.07 -8.58 -2.82
N GLY A 90 -0.81 -8.51 -3.28
CA GLY A 90 0.11 -9.66 -3.27
C GLY A 90 0.41 -10.18 -1.86
N GLU A 91 0.49 -9.28 -0.89
CA GLU A 91 0.65 -9.62 0.53
C GLU A 91 -0.58 -10.32 1.13
N ARG A 92 -1.77 -9.77 0.91
CA ARG A 92 -3.02 -10.28 1.47
C ARG A 92 -3.46 -11.60 0.85
N THR A 93 -3.18 -11.80 -0.44
CA THR A 93 -3.52 -13.04 -1.15
C THR A 93 -2.42 -14.10 -1.11
N GLY A 94 -1.21 -13.74 -0.66
CA GLY A 94 -0.03 -14.61 -0.71
C GLY A 94 0.52 -14.82 -2.13
N LEU A 95 0.01 -14.09 -3.14
CA LEU A 95 0.44 -14.20 -4.52
C LEU A 95 1.64 -13.29 -4.81
N GLN A 96 2.85 -13.80 -4.57
CA GLN A 96 4.09 -13.03 -4.72
C GLN A 96 4.34 -12.47 -6.13
N GLY A 97 3.67 -13.02 -7.16
CA GLY A 97 3.72 -12.48 -8.52
C GLY A 97 3.26 -11.01 -8.61
N TRP A 98 2.29 -10.60 -7.78
CA TRP A 98 1.76 -9.23 -7.77
C TRP A 98 2.74 -8.22 -7.18
N LYS A 99 3.58 -8.63 -6.21
CA LYS A 99 4.71 -7.81 -5.76
C LYS A 99 5.73 -7.59 -6.88
N GLY A 100 5.97 -8.63 -7.68
CA GLY A 100 6.80 -8.51 -8.89
C GLY A 100 6.22 -7.53 -9.91
N LEU A 101 4.90 -7.50 -10.08
CA LEU A 101 4.22 -6.51 -10.93
C LEU A 101 4.39 -5.08 -10.40
N SER A 102 4.29 -4.88 -9.08
CA SER A 102 4.53 -3.57 -8.46
C SER A 102 5.95 -3.05 -8.75
N TRP A 103 6.97 -3.91 -8.66
CA TRP A 103 8.33 -3.56 -9.08
C TRP A 103 8.44 -3.27 -10.58
N GLY A 104 7.71 -4.02 -11.42
CA GLY A 104 7.64 -3.79 -12.87
C GLY A 104 7.00 -2.44 -13.25
N MET A 105 6.21 -1.83 -12.36
CA MET A 105 5.61 -0.50 -12.60
C MET A 105 6.57 0.67 -12.32
N VAL A 106 7.71 0.43 -11.66
CA VAL A 106 8.67 1.47 -11.24
C VAL A 106 9.29 2.24 -12.44
N PRO A 107 9.68 1.61 -13.57
CA PRO A 107 10.26 2.36 -14.68
C PRO A 107 9.29 3.39 -15.27
N LEU A 108 7.99 3.07 -15.35
CA LEU A 108 6.97 4.03 -15.81
C LEU A 108 6.83 5.23 -14.87
N LEU A 109 6.90 4.99 -13.55
CA LEU A 109 6.95 6.08 -12.56
C LEU A 109 8.19 6.95 -12.77
N GLY A 110 9.35 6.34 -13.02
CA GLY A 110 10.57 7.06 -13.38
C GLY A 110 10.41 7.95 -14.62
N GLY A 111 9.72 7.45 -15.65
CA GLY A 111 9.39 8.22 -16.85
C GLY A 111 8.50 9.44 -16.54
N ALA A 112 7.48 9.27 -15.69
CA ALA A 112 6.64 10.37 -15.24
C ALA A 112 7.43 11.44 -14.46
N MET A 113 8.38 11.01 -13.62
CA MET A 113 9.26 11.94 -12.90
C MET A 113 10.20 12.71 -13.84
N CYS A 114 10.70 12.08 -14.91
CA CYS A 114 11.49 12.76 -15.94
C CYS A 114 10.66 13.84 -16.65
N ALA A 115 9.42 13.52 -17.05
CA ALA A 115 8.49 14.48 -17.65
C ALA A 115 8.21 15.67 -16.73
N CYS A 116 7.86 15.39 -15.47
CA CYS A 116 7.58 16.42 -14.46
C CYS A 116 8.80 17.30 -14.20
N THR A 117 10.01 16.73 -14.19
CA THR A 117 11.25 17.48 -14.03
C THR A 117 11.51 18.40 -15.22
N TRP A 118 11.31 17.90 -16.45
CA TRP A 118 11.48 18.73 -17.65
C TRP A 118 10.47 19.90 -17.68
N HIS A 119 9.22 19.65 -17.29
CA HIS A 119 8.20 20.69 -17.15
C HIS A 119 8.48 21.67 -16.00
N PHE A 120 9.07 21.21 -14.89
CA PHE A 120 9.52 22.07 -13.80
C PHE A 120 10.56 23.09 -14.25
N PHE A 121 11.45 22.70 -15.18
CA PHE A 121 12.43 23.60 -15.80
C PHE A 121 11.92 24.24 -17.09
N TYR A 122 10.62 24.44 -17.20
CA TYR A 122 9.96 25.10 -18.33
C TYR A 122 10.36 24.51 -19.69
N ASN A 123 10.53 23.20 -19.82
CA ASN A 123 10.88 22.57 -21.09
C ASN A 123 12.21 23.05 -21.69
N SER A 124 13.21 23.39 -20.85
CA SER A 124 14.53 23.82 -21.31
C SER A 124 15.18 22.78 -22.25
N GLU A 125 15.72 23.23 -23.38
CA GLU A 125 16.48 22.39 -24.33
C GLU A 125 17.69 21.70 -23.67
N SER A 126 18.29 22.33 -22.66
CA SER A 126 19.42 21.75 -21.91
C SER A 126 19.08 20.44 -21.19
N LEU A 127 17.79 20.18 -20.96
CA LEU A 127 17.25 19.02 -20.26
C LEU A 127 16.47 18.09 -21.21
N GLU A 128 16.55 18.28 -22.53
CA GLU A 128 15.87 17.44 -23.52
C GLU A 128 16.25 15.95 -23.39
N VAL A 129 17.43 15.65 -22.87
CA VAL A 129 17.85 14.28 -22.52
C VAL A 129 16.86 13.56 -21.59
N LEU A 130 16.12 14.29 -20.75
CA LEU A 130 15.06 13.72 -19.91
C LEU A 130 13.88 13.19 -20.73
N VAL A 131 13.59 13.78 -21.90
CA VAL A 131 12.55 13.30 -22.83
C VAL A 131 12.96 11.98 -23.46
N ALA A 132 14.22 11.86 -23.89
CA ALA A 132 14.76 10.60 -24.38
C ALA A 132 14.76 9.52 -23.28
N LEU A 133 15.15 9.89 -22.05
CA LEU A 133 15.12 9.00 -20.91
C LEU A 133 13.70 8.57 -20.54
N GLN A 134 12.73 9.49 -20.58
CA GLN A 134 11.31 9.19 -20.40
C GLN A 134 10.83 8.17 -21.43
N GLY A 135 11.21 8.33 -22.70
CA GLY A 135 10.92 7.36 -23.76
C GLY A 135 11.52 5.98 -23.47
N ALA A 136 12.80 5.93 -23.08
CA ALA A 136 13.47 4.67 -22.73
C ALA A 136 12.82 3.98 -21.52
N LEU A 137 12.52 4.73 -20.46
CA LEU A 137 11.84 4.24 -19.27
C LEU A 137 10.41 3.76 -19.57
N THR A 138 9.73 4.37 -20.54
CA THR A 138 8.42 3.91 -21.03
C THR A 138 8.51 2.55 -21.70
N VAL A 139 9.49 2.37 -22.59
CA VAL A 139 9.74 1.08 -23.26
C VAL A 139 10.11 0.00 -22.24
N ILE A 140 11.04 0.30 -21.33
CA ILE A 140 11.45 -0.63 -20.27
C ILE A 140 10.27 -0.94 -19.33
N GLY A 141 9.48 0.05 -18.97
CA GLY A 141 8.30 -0.10 -18.13
C GLY A 141 7.25 -1.02 -18.75
N ASN A 142 6.91 -0.81 -20.02
CA ASN A 142 5.99 -1.69 -20.73
C ASN A 142 6.52 -3.13 -20.82
N ILE A 143 7.81 -3.31 -21.11
CA ILE A 143 8.43 -4.64 -21.17
C ILE A 143 8.39 -5.34 -19.80
N THR A 144 8.78 -4.64 -18.73
CA THR A 144 8.83 -5.20 -17.38
C THR A 144 7.43 -5.53 -16.84
N MET A 145 6.43 -4.68 -17.10
CA MET A 145 5.04 -4.98 -16.80
C MET A 145 4.52 -6.19 -17.60
N CYS A 146 4.83 -6.29 -18.89
CA CYS A 146 4.47 -7.46 -19.70
C CYS A 146 5.07 -8.76 -19.16
N ILE A 147 6.35 -8.75 -18.77
CA ILE A 147 7.01 -9.92 -18.17
C ILE A 147 6.34 -10.28 -16.84
N ALA A 148 6.05 -9.30 -15.99
CA ALA A 148 5.40 -9.55 -14.71
C ALA A 148 3.97 -10.10 -14.88
N ALA A 149 3.19 -9.52 -15.79
CA ALA A 149 1.85 -9.98 -16.13
C ALA A 149 1.87 -11.40 -16.70
N PHE A 150 2.82 -11.71 -17.58
CA PHE A 150 2.99 -13.07 -18.12
C PHE A 150 3.31 -14.10 -17.03
N ARG A 151 4.15 -13.74 -16.06
CA ARG A 151 4.45 -14.60 -14.90
C ARG A 151 3.20 -14.85 -14.04
N ILE A 152 2.37 -13.83 -13.81
CA ILE A 152 1.09 -13.98 -13.10
C ILE A 152 0.15 -14.89 -13.88
N PHE A 153 0.02 -14.69 -15.20
CA PHE A 153 -0.82 -15.51 -16.07
C PHE A 153 -0.41 -16.99 -16.03
N LYS A 154 0.89 -17.28 -16.15
CA LYS A 154 1.43 -18.64 -16.06
C LYS A 154 1.12 -19.30 -14.71
N ALA A 155 1.32 -18.59 -13.60
CA ALA A 155 0.99 -19.09 -12.27
C ALA A 155 -0.51 -19.34 -12.08
N SER A 156 -1.35 -18.49 -12.68
CA SER A 156 -2.81 -18.67 -12.66
C SER A 156 -3.24 -19.92 -13.43
N GLN A 157 -2.65 -20.19 -14.60
CA GLN A 157 -2.95 -21.38 -15.40
C GLN A 157 -2.58 -22.68 -14.67
N GLU A 158 -1.43 -22.71 -14.00
CA GLU A 158 -0.98 -23.85 -13.20
C GLU A 158 -1.91 -24.13 -12.01
N SER A 159 -2.35 -23.06 -11.34
CA SER A 159 -3.31 -23.14 -10.24
C SER A 159 -4.67 -23.69 -10.71
N SER A 160 -5.21 -23.17 -11.81
CA SER A 160 -6.48 -23.65 -12.39
C SER A 160 -6.40 -25.11 -12.83
N LYS A 161 -5.30 -25.51 -13.48
CA LYS A 161 -5.07 -26.89 -13.90
C LYS A 161 -5.01 -27.84 -12.70
N MET A 162 -4.34 -27.44 -11.62
CA MET A 162 -4.26 -28.24 -10.40
C MET A 162 -5.61 -28.39 -9.72
N VAL A 163 -6.43 -27.33 -9.67
CA VAL A 163 -7.82 -27.41 -9.16
C VAL A 163 -8.63 -28.41 -9.99
N MET A 164 -8.59 -28.32 -11.32
CA MET A 164 -9.29 -29.27 -12.19
C MET A 164 -8.84 -30.72 -11.95
N VAL A 165 -7.53 -30.97 -11.87
CA VAL A 165 -6.99 -32.32 -11.64
C VAL A 165 -7.41 -32.85 -10.27
N ASN A 166 -7.39 -32.01 -9.23
CA ASN A 166 -7.85 -32.40 -7.90
C ASN A 166 -9.34 -32.75 -7.92
N GLN A 167 -10.19 -31.95 -8.57
CA GLN A 167 -11.62 -32.25 -8.69
C GLN A 167 -11.90 -33.56 -9.44
N VAL A 168 -11.15 -33.82 -10.52
CA VAL A 168 -11.24 -35.11 -11.24
C VAL A 168 -10.82 -36.26 -10.32
N HIS A 169 -9.70 -36.14 -9.61
CA HIS A 169 -9.24 -37.18 -8.69
C HIS A 169 -10.26 -37.46 -7.58
N GLU A 170 -10.87 -36.42 -7.00
CA GLU A 170 -11.93 -36.53 -6.00
C GLU A 170 -13.16 -37.27 -6.54
N SER A 171 -13.55 -37.00 -7.79
CA SER A 171 -14.65 -37.71 -8.45
C SER A 171 -14.39 -39.20 -8.62
N TRP A 172 -13.15 -39.62 -8.87
CA TRP A 172 -12.80 -41.05 -9.06
C TRP A 172 -12.58 -41.78 -7.73
N THR A 173 -12.05 -41.09 -6.72
CA THR A 173 -11.61 -41.73 -5.45
C THR A 173 -12.58 -41.52 -4.29
N GLY A 174 -13.54 -40.60 -4.40
CA GLY A 174 -14.45 -40.23 -3.33
C GLY A 174 -13.75 -39.61 -2.09
N GLN A 175 -12.44 -39.35 -2.18
CA GLN A 175 -11.61 -38.85 -1.09
C GLN A 175 -11.03 -37.48 -1.46
N PRO A 176 -11.26 -36.42 -0.65
CA PRO A 176 -10.64 -35.14 -0.89
C PRO A 176 -9.12 -35.23 -0.76
N VAL A 177 -8.38 -34.67 -1.72
CA VAL A 177 -6.90 -34.77 -1.80
C VAL A 177 -6.23 -34.15 -0.55
N SER A 178 -6.92 -33.18 0.06
CA SER A 178 -6.62 -32.64 1.39
C SER A 178 -6.50 -33.74 2.46
N MET A 179 -7.49 -34.64 2.52
CA MET A 179 -7.55 -35.69 3.54
C MET A 179 -6.45 -36.73 3.33
N THR A 180 -6.08 -37.03 2.08
CA THR A 180 -5.00 -37.96 1.75
C THR A 180 -3.63 -37.41 2.16
N LYS A 181 -3.37 -36.12 1.95
CA LYS A 181 -2.15 -35.46 2.44
C LYS A 181 -2.11 -35.34 3.96
N PHE A 182 -3.24 -35.05 4.61
CA PHE A 182 -3.33 -35.03 6.08
C PHE A 182 -3.13 -36.42 6.68
N ALA A 183 -3.73 -37.47 6.11
CA ALA A 183 -3.54 -38.85 6.54
C ALA A 183 -2.09 -39.31 6.33
N ALA A 184 -1.47 -38.98 5.20
CA ALA A 184 -0.06 -39.26 4.93
C ALA A 184 0.90 -38.46 5.84
N ALA A 185 0.55 -37.24 6.25
CA ALA A 185 1.32 -36.47 7.22
C ALA A 185 1.19 -37.05 8.65
N MET A 186 0.01 -37.56 9.00
CA MET A 186 -0.22 -38.24 10.29
C MET A 186 0.53 -39.58 10.38
N THR A 187 0.67 -40.33 9.29
CA THR A 187 1.45 -41.59 9.28
C THR A 187 2.96 -41.38 9.30
N ASN A 188 3.46 -40.25 8.78
CA ASN A 188 4.89 -39.89 8.80
C ASN A 188 5.31 -39.05 10.02
N GLY A 189 4.41 -38.82 10.99
CA GLY A 189 4.73 -38.14 12.26
C GLY A 189 5.05 -36.63 12.15
N ALA A 190 4.93 -36.03 10.97
CA ALA A 190 5.21 -34.61 10.74
C ALA A 190 3.92 -33.80 10.86
N LEU A 191 3.50 -33.48 12.09
CA LEU A 191 2.43 -32.53 12.34
C LEU A 191 2.82 -31.13 11.82
N PRO A 192 2.12 -30.55 10.83
CA PRO A 192 2.21 -29.12 10.59
C PRO A 192 1.45 -28.43 11.72
N MET A 193 2.17 -27.69 12.57
CA MET A 193 1.57 -26.86 13.61
C MET A 193 0.55 -25.91 12.96
N CYS A 194 -0.72 -26.18 13.27
CA CYS A 194 -1.88 -25.45 12.78
C CYS A 194 -1.79 -23.99 13.28
N ARG A 195 -1.28 -23.07 12.45
CA ARG A 195 -1.47 -21.64 12.71
C ARG A 195 -2.96 -21.36 12.50
N LYS A 196 -3.70 -21.16 13.59
CA LYS A 196 -5.12 -20.78 13.57
C LYS A 196 -5.30 -19.56 12.65
N VAL A 197 -5.72 -19.79 11.42
CA VAL A 197 -6.39 -18.77 10.62
C VAL A 197 -7.82 -18.73 11.16
N LYS A 198 -8.10 -17.77 12.04
CA LYS A 198 -9.48 -17.45 12.42
C LYS A 198 -10.15 -16.90 11.17
N HIS A 199 -10.86 -17.75 10.44
CA HIS A 199 -11.79 -17.33 9.40
C HIS A 199 -12.86 -16.47 10.09
N ARG A 200 -12.69 -15.15 10.04
CA ARG A 200 -13.73 -14.20 10.44
C ARG A 200 -14.74 -14.22 9.29
N ASN A 201 -15.83 -14.93 9.50
CA ASN A 201 -16.97 -14.89 8.61
C ASN A 201 -17.64 -13.52 8.75
N GLU A 202 -17.27 -12.55 7.91
CA GLU A 202 -17.92 -11.23 7.86
C GLU A 202 -19.23 -11.28 7.07
N THR A 203 -20.14 -12.21 7.44
CA THR A 203 -21.50 -12.28 6.90
C THR A 203 -22.59 -12.32 7.98
N SER A 204 -22.32 -11.83 9.20
CA SER A 204 -23.35 -11.75 10.25
C SER A 204 -23.45 -10.43 11.01
N THR A 205 -22.91 -9.32 10.49
CA THR A 205 -23.17 -7.97 11.02
C THR A 205 -23.92 -7.05 10.07
N LEU A 206 -24.52 -7.60 9.00
CA LEU A 206 -25.35 -6.83 8.06
C LEU A 206 -26.85 -7.19 8.12
N LEU A 207 -27.30 -7.85 9.19
CA LEU A 207 -28.72 -8.17 9.42
C LEU A 207 -29.27 -7.62 10.74
N ASP A 208 -28.63 -6.62 11.34
CA ASP A 208 -29.19 -5.93 12.53
C ASP A 208 -28.97 -4.41 12.49
N MET A 209 -29.10 -3.83 11.31
CA MET A 209 -29.31 -2.38 11.16
C MET A 209 -30.71 -2.20 10.58
N ASP A 210 -31.65 -1.98 11.50
CA ASP A 210 -32.98 -1.45 11.22
C ASP A 210 -32.85 -0.19 10.34
N PRO A 211 -33.48 -0.10 9.17
CA PRO A 211 -33.40 1.09 8.32
C PRO A 211 -34.02 2.30 9.05
N PRO A 212 -33.28 3.41 9.25
CA PRO A 212 -33.87 4.60 9.80
C PRO A 212 -34.75 5.23 8.72
N GLY A 213 -36.06 5.06 8.82
CA GLY A 213 -36.99 5.89 8.03
C GLY A 213 -38.29 5.29 7.53
N ARG A 214 -38.69 4.06 7.93
CA ARG A 214 -39.97 3.47 7.46
C ARG A 214 -41.12 3.49 8.47
N HIS A 215 -41.07 4.36 9.48
CA HIS A 215 -42.17 4.50 10.46
C HIS A 215 -42.87 5.87 10.46
N ARG A 216 -42.49 6.80 9.56
CA ARG A 216 -43.15 8.13 9.49
C ARG A 216 -44.15 8.28 8.34
N THR A 217 -44.20 7.34 7.38
CA THR A 217 -45.13 7.42 6.24
C THR A 217 -46.41 6.59 6.41
N GLU A 218 -46.43 5.60 7.31
CA GLU A 218 -47.62 4.76 7.52
C GLU A 218 -48.60 5.36 8.56
N GLN A 219 -48.13 6.18 9.51
CA GLN A 219 -49.04 6.92 10.41
C GLN A 219 -49.73 8.12 9.75
N LEU A 220 -49.12 8.75 8.73
CA LEU A 220 -49.80 9.82 7.98
C LEU A 220 -50.77 9.29 6.91
N ALA A 221 -50.63 8.03 6.46
CA ALA A 221 -51.56 7.40 5.54
C ALA A 221 -52.77 6.75 6.26
N SER A 222 -52.60 6.28 7.49
CA SER A 222 -53.71 5.73 8.30
C SER A 222 -54.58 6.82 8.95
N SER A 223 -54.04 8.01 9.23
CA SER A 223 -54.83 9.12 9.83
C SER A 223 -55.69 9.91 8.83
N LYS A 224 -55.62 9.64 7.51
CA LYS A 224 -56.48 10.28 6.49
C LYS A 224 -57.61 9.40 5.96
N VAL A 225 -57.74 8.16 6.43
CA VAL A 225 -58.77 7.21 5.97
C VAL A 225 -59.84 6.93 7.06
N SER A 226 -59.73 7.51 8.27
CA SER A 226 -60.67 7.27 9.38
C SER A 226 -61.35 8.55 9.92
N THR A 227 -61.75 9.47 9.02
CA THR A 227 -62.70 10.56 9.35
C THR A 227 -63.53 10.95 8.12
N THR A 228 -64.26 9.99 7.56
CA THR A 228 -65.47 10.22 6.75
C THR A 228 -66.31 8.95 6.84
N GLN A 229 -67.12 8.81 7.90
CA GLN A 229 -68.36 8.05 7.90
C GLN A 229 -69.19 8.49 9.13
N VAL A 230 -70.44 8.84 8.82
CA VAL A 230 -71.54 9.41 9.63
C VAL A 230 -71.50 10.92 9.83
#